data_AF-A0A318J2M1-F1
#
_entry.id   AF-A0A318J2M1-F1
#
_cell.length_a   1.000
_cell.length_b   1.000
_cell.length_c   1.000
_cell.angle_alpha   90.00
_cell.angle_beta   90.00
_cell.angle_gamma   90.00
#
_symmetry.space_group_name_H-M   'P 1'
#
loop_
_entity.id
_entity.type
_entity.pdbx_description
1 polymer ?
#
loop_
_entity_poly.entity_id
_entity_poly.type
_entity_poly.pdbx_seq_one_letter_code
_entity_poly.pdbx_strand_id
1 'polypeptide(L)' 'MAGCRRRKMLHMHRQPLRRRDVLTRFMVDLGIHYLEVMGIAKAMHFLRRHHVPDTVITRVLHSPDFRRRY' A
#
# COMPACT_ATOMS: atom_id res chain seq x y z
N MET A 1 21.18 12.17 12.27
CA MET A 1 20.76 11.50 11.01
C MET A 1 19.25 11.23 10.87
N ALA A 2 18.40 11.47 11.88
CA ALA A 2 16.94 11.26 11.77
C ALA A 2 16.22 12.25 10.83
N GLY A 3 16.74 13.49 10.71
CA GLY A 3 16.15 14.55 9.89
C GLY A 3 16.18 14.29 8.38
N CYS A 4 17.17 13.53 7.87
CA CYS A 4 17.25 13.18 6.45
C CYS A 4 16.21 12.14 6.05
N ARG A 5 15.96 11.13 6.90
CA ARG A 5 14.91 10.14 6.67
C ARG A 5 13.53 10.78 6.69
N ARG A 6 13.26 11.66 7.68
CA ARG A 6 11.98 12.38 7.79
C ARG A 6 11.74 13.30 6.59
N ARG A 7 12.77 14.04 6.16
CA ARG A 7 12.72 14.86 4.93
C ARG A 7 12.46 14.02 3.69
N LYS A 8 13.14 12.89 3.52
CA LYS A 8 12.91 11.96 2.39
C LYS A 8 11.47 11.42 2.38
N MET A 9 10.94 11.02 3.53
CA MET A 9 9.56 10.55 3.67
C MET A 9 8.56 11.64 3.26
N LEU A 10 8.71 12.84 3.81
CA LEU A 10 7.88 14.00 3.45
C LEU A 10 8.01 14.36 1.96
N HIS A 11 9.21 14.25 1.38
CA HIS A 11 9.44 14.50 -0.05
C HIS A 11 8.78 13.43 -0.94
N MET A 12 8.78 12.17 -0.51
CA MET A 12 8.10 11.07 -1.21
C MET A 12 6.57 11.25 -1.17
N HIS A 13 6.03 11.74 -0.05
CA HIS A 13 4.60 12.09 0.05
C HIS A 13 4.24 13.37 -0.73
N ARG A 14 5.16 14.35 -0.82
CA ARG A 14 4.99 15.60 -1.59
C ARG A 14 5.18 15.45 -3.09
N GLN A 15 5.83 14.38 -3.56
CA GLN A 15 5.97 14.06 -4.99
C GLN A 15 5.20 12.78 -5.35
N PRO A 16 3.85 12.78 -5.23
CA PRO A 16 3.04 11.61 -5.57
C PRO A 16 3.15 11.23 -7.06
N LEU A 17 3.61 12.16 -7.91
CA LEU A 17 3.77 12.02 -9.36
C LEU A 17 4.78 10.94 -9.81
N ARG A 18 5.60 10.37 -8.90
CA ARG A 18 6.42 9.17 -9.20
C ARG A 18 5.63 7.85 -9.17
N ARG A 19 4.38 7.87 -8.68
CA ARG A 19 3.35 6.86 -9.02
C ARG A 19 2.29 7.57 -9.86
N ARG A 20 2.55 7.71 -11.17
CA ARG A 20 1.56 8.17 -12.16
C ARG A 20 0.30 7.31 -12.20
N ASP A 21 0.37 6.11 -11.65
CA ASP A 21 -0.71 5.12 -11.70
C ASP A 21 -1.71 5.32 -10.56
N VAL A 22 -2.66 6.23 -10.81
CA VAL A 22 -3.75 6.57 -9.89
C VAL A 22 -4.68 5.37 -9.67
N LEU A 23 -4.90 4.55 -10.71
CA LEU A 23 -5.77 3.37 -10.63
C LEU A 23 -5.16 2.31 -9.73
N THR A 24 -3.89 1.97 -9.92
CA THR A 24 -3.20 1.01 -9.05
C THR A 24 -3.17 1.50 -7.61
N ARG A 25 -3.02 2.81 -7.37
CA ARG A 25 -3.13 3.38 -6.03
C ARG A 25 -4.52 3.16 -5.42
N PHE A 26 -5.57 3.46 -6.17
CA PHE A 26 -6.94 3.28 -5.72
C PHE A 26 -7.25 1.79 -5.40
N MET A 27 -6.78 0.87 -6.25
CA MET A 27 -6.92 -0.57 -6.00
C MET A 27 -6.17 -1.02 -4.75
N VAL A 28 -4.98 -0.46 -4.50
CA VAL A 28 -4.24 -0.72 -3.27
C VAL A 28 -4.99 -0.20 -2.04
N ASP A 29 -5.55 1.01 -2.09
CA ASP A 29 -6.32 1.58 -0.99
C ASP A 29 -7.58 0.74 -0.67
N LEU A 30 -8.27 0.23 -1.70
CA LEU A 30 -9.37 -0.72 -1.53
C LEU A 30 -8.91 -2.07 -0.98
N GLY A 31 -7.78 -2.61 -1.46
CA GLY A 31 -7.23 -3.87 -0.98
C GLY A 31 -6.80 -3.81 0.49
N ILE A 32 -6.30 -2.65 0.91
CA ILE A 32 -6.02 -2.27 2.30
C ILE A 32 -7.29 -2.36 3.15
N HIS A 33 -8.41 -1.79 2.68
CA HIS A 33 -9.67 -1.86 3.40
C HIS A 33 -10.26 -3.28 3.42
N TYR A 34 -10.14 -4.02 2.31
CA TYR A 34 -10.55 -5.42 2.22
C TYR A 34 -9.76 -6.30 3.18
N LEU A 35 -8.48 -5.99 3.41
CA LEU A 35 -7.65 -6.68 4.39
C LEU A 35 -8.21 -6.52 5.80
N GLU A 36 -8.69 -5.33 6.16
CA GLU A 36 -9.30 -5.03 7.47
C GLU A 36 -10.61 -5.77 7.66
N VAL A 37 -11.49 -5.73 6.66
CA VAL A 37 -12.87 -6.23 6.80
C VAL A 37 -12.98 -7.73 6.53
N MET A 38 -12.21 -8.24 5.58
CA MET A 38 -12.38 -9.58 5.01
C MET A 38 -11.15 -10.49 5.14
N GLY A 39 -10.03 -9.96 5.66
CA GLY A 39 -8.81 -10.70 5.89
C GLY A 39 -7.94 -10.92 4.65
N ILE A 40 -6.76 -11.51 4.89
CA ILE A 40 -5.64 -11.58 3.93
C ILE A 40 -6.01 -12.30 2.63
N ALA A 41 -6.70 -13.45 2.72
CA ALA A 41 -6.98 -14.28 1.54
C ALA A 41 -7.86 -13.53 0.51
N LYS A 42 -8.90 -12.84 0.97
CA LYS A 42 -9.82 -12.08 0.12
C LYS A 42 -9.18 -10.81 -0.43
N ALA A 43 -8.38 -10.11 0.38
CA ALA A 43 -7.61 -8.95 -0.08
C ALA A 43 -6.58 -9.33 -1.16
N MET A 44 -5.86 -10.43 -0.96
CA MET A 44 -4.90 -10.94 -1.94
C MET A 44 -5.59 -11.33 -3.25
N HIS A 45 -6.73 -12.02 -3.18
CA HIS A 45 -7.50 -12.39 -4.36
C HIS A 45 -7.98 -11.15 -5.13
N PHE A 46 -8.49 -10.14 -4.43
CA PHE A 46 -8.92 -8.87 -5.01
C PHE A 46 -7.77 -8.17 -5.76
N LEU A 47 -6.62 -7.98 -5.10
CA LEU A 47 -5.49 -7.28 -5.71
C LEU A 47 -4.93 -8.02 -6.94
N ARG A 48 -4.87 -9.35 -6.90
CA ARG A 48 -4.45 -10.17 -8.06
C ARG A 48 -5.43 -10.06 -9.22
N ARG A 49 -6.73 -10.10 -8.95
CA ARG A 49 -7.79 -9.97 -9.97
C ARG A 49 -7.73 -8.62 -10.70
N HIS A 50 -7.33 -7.56 -10.02
CA HIS A 50 -7.18 -6.23 -10.60
C HIS A 50 -5.77 -5.94 -11.16
N HIS A 51 -4.97 -6.98 -11.41
CA HIS A 51 -3.64 -6.89 -12.01
C HIS A 51 -2.65 -5.99 -11.25
N VAL A 52 -2.82 -5.86 -9.93
CA VAL A 52 -1.83 -5.17 -9.09
C VAL A 52 -0.55 -6.02 -9.06
N PRO A 53 0.64 -5.45 -9.31
CA PRO A 53 1.88 -6.23 -9.34
C PRO A 53 2.15 -6.95 -8.02
N ASP A 54 2.62 -8.21 -8.06
CA ASP A 54 2.90 -9.00 -6.84
C ASP A 54 3.90 -8.32 -5.88
N THR A 55 4.82 -7.51 -6.42
CA THR A 55 5.76 -6.72 -5.60
C THR A 55 5.07 -5.63 -4.78
N VAL A 56 3.89 -5.18 -5.19
CA VAL A 56 3.05 -4.24 -4.46
C VAL A 56 2.15 -5.00 -3.50
N ILE A 57 1.56 -6.12 -3.92
CA ILE A 57 0.72 -6.97 -3.07
C ILE A 57 1.49 -7.43 -1.83
N THR A 58 2.70 -7.96 -2.01
CA THR A 58 3.58 -8.37 -0.90
C THR A 58 3.85 -7.21 0.05
N ARG A 59 4.16 -6.02 -0.46
CA ARG A 59 4.36 -4.82 0.39
C ARG A 59 3.11 -4.42 1.17
N VAL A 60 1.93 -4.49 0.56
CA VAL A 60 0.66 -4.16 1.22
C VAL A 60 0.36 -5.16 2.34
N LEU A 61 0.49 -6.46 2.07
CA LEU A 61 0.20 -7.52 3.04
C LEU A 61 1.22 -7.62 4.17
N HIS A 62 2.48 -7.23 3.94
CA HIS A 62 3.55 -7.26 4.94
C HIS A 62 3.80 -5.92 5.64
N SER A 63 3.01 -4.87 5.37
CA SER A 63 3.25 -3.56 5.96
C SER A 63 3.05 -3.60 7.49
N PRO A 64 4.06 -3.24 8.30
CA PRO A 64 4.00 -3.33 9.76
C PRO A 64 3.01 -2.35 10.39
N ASP A 65 2.69 -1.26 9.69
CA ASP A 65 1.72 -0.26 10.15
C ASP A 65 0.30 -0.82 10.21
N PHE A 66 0.03 -1.90 9.48
CA PHE A 66 -1.27 -2.57 9.46
C PHE A 66 -1.53 -3.43 10.70
N ARG A 67 -0.48 -4.01 11.28
CA ARG A 67 -0.59 -4.86 12.48
C ARG A 67 -0.67 -4.05 13.79
N ARG A 68 -0.56 -2.72 13.74
CA ARG A 68 -0.40 -1.85 14.93
C ARG A 68 -1.66 -1.08 15.32
N ARG A 69 -2.77 -1.20 14.58
CA ARG A 69 -4.01 -0.51 14.93
C ARG A 69 -4.90 -1.24 15.95
N TYR A 70 -4.50 -2.43 16.39
CA TYR A 70 -5.07 -3.11 17.56
C TYR A 70 -3.98 -3.95 18.24
#